data_AF-A0AAX4P275-F1
#
_entry.id   AF-A0AAX4P275-F1
#
_cell.length_a   1.000
_cell.length_b   1.000
_cell.length_c   1.000
_cell.angle_alpha   90.00
_cell.angle_beta   90.00
_cell.angle_gamma   90.00
#
_symmetry.space_group_name_H-M   'P 1'
#
loop_
_entity.id
_entity.type
_entity.pdbx_description
1 polymer ?
#
loop_
_entity_poly.entity_id
_entity_poly.type
_entity_poly.pdbx_seq_one_letter_code
_entity_poly.pdbx_strand_id
1 'polypeptide(L)'
;MTDGDEASCRSRAQDLLEAIVSSRGAEEDKRAAVEEFERNPKLRQAVHRAFEQDMGEECALCDTLRQATSVLAGPVENAFAASFLPHAIRQMMHSVYHDATESKVPLHKYVIAANNAITKIFELGVFADEFPDLDLSSDYHNPKPSHAGASLRKQDGFAAEGNKAVPRAFSGQAANSSVNSDLFVGALSNVVYHIRGMGTGAHLDAVALCLHVLCQGIKSLEYKVQVAVREAQVTVREEASRYEVTSSMYKVMSHVLGYLLQESKSAKVVAQARAACLLMRERAEIDMNSVGLMISSQLTSMKRCNDS
;
A
#
# COMPACT_ATOMS: atom_id res chain seq x y z
N MET A 1 30.00 9.52 0.43
CA MET A 1 29.60 8.29 1.13
C MET A 1 30.49 7.19 0.58
N THR A 2 31.22 6.50 1.45
CA THR A 2 32.11 5.41 1.06
C THR A 2 31.32 4.10 0.95
N ASP A 3 31.65 3.24 -0.01
CA ASP A 3 30.98 1.95 -0.22
C ASP A 3 30.96 1.05 1.04
N GLY A 4 31.91 1.27 1.97
CA GLY A 4 31.96 0.57 3.27
C GLY A 4 30.81 0.88 4.22
N ASP A 5 30.25 2.09 4.21
CA ASP A 5 29.12 2.45 5.08
C ASP A 5 27.82 1.77 4.60
N GLU A 6 27.68 1.57 3.30
CA GLU A 6 26.50 0.98 2.66
C GLU A 6 26.46 -0.54 2.85
N ALA A 7 27.60 -1.22 2.65
CA ALA A 7 27.70 -2.66 2.92
C ALA A 7 27.39 -2.99 4.40
N SER A 8 27.88 -2.15 5.32
CA SER A 8 27.60 -2.27 6.76
C SER A 8 26.12 -2.07 7.08
N CYS A 9 25.47 -1.04 6.51
CA CYS A 9 24.03 -0.82 6.69
C CYS A 9 23.18 -1.96 6.12
N ARG A 10 23.57 -2.53 4.97
CA ARG A 10 22.88 -3.67 4.35
C ARG A 10 22.97 -4.93 5.21
N SER A 11 24.15 -5.26 5.73
CA SER A 11 24.33 -6.39 6.64
C SER A 11 23.47 -6.22 7.89
N ARG A 12 23.52 -5.04 8.52
CA ARG A 12 22.71 -4.74 9.71
C ARG A 12 21.21 -4.83 9.44
N ALA A 13 20.75 -4.34 8.28
CA ALA A 13 19.34 -4.44 7.90
C ALA A 13 18.90 -5.90 7.74
N GLN A 14 19.73 -6.75 7.12
CA GLN A 14 19.47 -8.18 6.98
C GLN A 14 19.41 -8.88 8.34
N ASP A 15 20.37 -8.60 9.23
CA ASP A 15 20.40 -9.20 10.58
C ASP A 15 19.13 -8.85 11.37
N LEU A 16 18.70 -7.60 11.30
CA LEU A 16 17.48 -7.14 11.98
C LEU A 16 16.21 -7.75 11.36
N LEU A 17 16.16 -7.87 10.03
CA LEU A 17 15.06 -8.56 9.33
C LEU A 17 14.95 -10.01 9.79
N GLU A 18 16.06 -10.75 9.83
CA GLU A 18 16.09 -12.13 10.30
C GLU A 18 15.70 -12.25 11.77
N ALA A 19 16.16 -11.33 12.62
CA ALA A 19 15.78 -11.29 14.03
C ALA A 19 14.26 -11.11 14.21
N ILE A 20 13.65 -10.18 13.48
CA ILE A 20 12.20 -9.90 13.53
C ILE A 20 11.39 -11.12 13.06
N VAL A 21 11.84 -11.78 11.99
CA VAL A 21 11.12 -12.90 11.37
C VAL A 21 11.38 -14.23 12.08
N SER A 22 12.42 -14.31 12.92
CA SER A 22 12.70 -15.51 13.70
C SER A 22 11.58 -15.78 14.73
N SER A 23 11.04 -17.01 14.71
CA SER A 23 9.97 -17.44 15.62
C SER A 23 10.42 -17.60 17.08
N ARG A 24 11.70 -17.38 17.38
CA ARG A 24 12.33 -17.60 18.69
C ARG A 24 12.65 -16.32 19.46
N GLY A 25 12.57 -15.15 18.83
CA GLY A 25 12.82 -13.87 19.50
C GLY A 25 11.68 -13.49 20.44
N ALA A 26 12.01 -12.87 21.57
CA ALA A 26 10.99 -12.28 22.43
C ALA A 26 10.27 -11.14 21.70
N GLU A 27 8.98 -10.95 21.98
CA GLU A 27 8.16 -9.89 21.37
C GLU A 27 8.77 -8.49 21.56
N GLU A 28 9.44 -8.27 22.70
CA GLU A 28 10.16 -7.04 23.01
C GLU A 28 11.37 -6.82 22.09
N ASP A 29 12.13 -7.88 21.77
CA ASP A 29 13.28 -7.81 20.87
C ASP A 29 12.83 -7.47 19.44
N LYS A 30 11.71 -8.06 18.99
CA LYS A 30 11.12 -7.76 17.68
C LYS A 30 10.69 -6.30 17.60
N ARG A 31 10.03 -5.78 18.64
CA ARG A 31 9.65 -4.37 18.70
C ARG A 31 10.85 -3.43 18.71
N ALA A 32 11.90 -3.76 19.46
CA ALA A 32 13.13 -2.98 19.49
C ALA A 32 13.81 -2.93 18.11
N ALA A 33 13.84 -4.05 17.39
CA ALA A 33 14.36 -4.11 16.03
C ALA A 33 13.52 -3.27 15.04
N VAL A 34 12.19 -3.31 15.14
CA VAL A 34 11.28 -2.45 14.34
C VAL A 34 11.50 -0.97 14.67
N GLU A 35 11.66 -0.61 15.94
CA GLU A 35 11.96 0.77 16.35
C GLU A 35 13.31 1.26 15.80
N GLU A 36 14.32 0.39 15.71
CA GLU A 36 15.62 0.73 15.13
C GLU A 36 15.49 1.11 13.64
N PHE A 37 14.67 0.38 12.87
CA PHE A 37 14.37 0.72 11.47
C PHE A 37 13.70 2.10 11.32
N GLU A 38 12.81 2.46 12.24
CA GLU A 38 12.12 3.76 12.19
C GLU A 38 13.01 4.92 12.65
N ARG A 39 13.93 4.66 13.59
CA ARG A 39 14.90 5.66 14.06
C ARG A 39 16.08 5.85 13.11
N ASN A 40 16.40 4.86 12.27
CA ASN A 40 17.55 4.92 11.37
C ASN A 40 17.12 4.83 9.89
N PRO A 41 16.91 5.97 9.22
CA PRO A 41 16.52 6.02 7.81
C PRO A 41 17.49 5.31 6.86
N LYS A 42 18.78 5.16 7.25
CA LYS A 42 19.78 4.48 6.42
C LYS A 42 19.51 2.99 6.28
N LEU A 43 18.94 2.34 7.30
CA LEU A 43 18.58 0.92 7.25
C LEU A 43 17.47 0.68 6.23
N ARG A 44 16.40 1.49 6.28
CA ARG A 44 15.32 1.45 5.30
C ARG A 44 15.81 1.76 3.88
N GLN A 45 16.68 2.75 3.72
CA GLN A 45 17.32 3.06 2.43
C GLN A 45 18.18 1.90 1.91
N ALA A 46 18.90 1.19 2.76
CA ALA A 46 19.69 0.02 2.35
C ALA A 46 18.79 -1.10 1.80
N VAL A 47 17.62 -1.33 2.42
CA VAL A 47 16.60 -2.26 1.90
C VAL A 47 16.07 -1.79 0.54
N HIS A 48 15.72 -0.51 0.40
CA HIS A 48 15.22 0.04 -0.86
C HIS A 48 16.24 -0.08 -2.00
N ARG A 49 17.52 0.25 -1.73
CA ARG A 49 18.60 0.09 -2.71
C ARG A 49 18.81 -1.38 -3.10
N ALA A 50 18.62 -2.31 -2.17
CA ALA A 50 18.65 -3.74 -2.49
C ALA A 50 17.54 -4.13 -3.48
N PHE A 51 16.38 -3.46 -3.45
CA PHE A 51 15.31 -3.67 -4.43
C PHE A 51 15.58 -3.06 -5.81
N GLU A 52 16.47 -2.05 -5.88
CA GLU A 52 16.85 -1.36 -7.12
C GLU A 52 17.96 -2.08 -7.88
N GLN A 53 18.81 -2.84 -7.19
CA GLN A 53 19.88 -3.65 -7.79
C GLN A 53 19.30 -4.81 -8.61
N ASP A 54 19.98 -5.23 -9.69
CA ASP A 54 19.66 -6.48 -10.40
C ASP A 54 19.77 -7.63 -9.40
N MET A 55 18.61 -8.20 -9.03
CA MET A 55 18.54 -9.31 -8.11
C MET A 55 18.64 -10.58 -8.95
N GLY A 56 19.68 -11.38 -8.70
CA GLY A 56 19.75 -12.74 -9.25
C GLY A 56 18.52 -13.57 -8.85
N GLU A 57 18.49 -14.85 -9.23
CA GLU A 57 17.33 -15.72 -8.99
C GLU A 57 16.96 -15.88 -7.50
N GLU A 58 17.91 -15.61 -6.59
CA GLU A 58 17.76 -15.68 -5.14
C GLU A 58 18.17 -14.37 -4.47
N CYS A 59 17.34 -13.90 -3.54
CA CYS A 59 17.65 -12.74 -2.69
C CYS A 59 17.15 -13.01 -1.28
N ALA A 60 18.09 -13.27 -0.36
CA ALA A 60 17.80 -13.59 1.04
C ALA A 60 16.86 -12.57 1.70
N LEU A 61 17.02 -11.29 1.38
CA LEU A 61 16.16 -10.23 1.90
C LEU A 61 14.71 -10.37 1.42
N CYS A 62 14.50 -10.60 0.13
CA CYS A 62 13.17 -10.79 -0.44
C CYS A 62 12.52 -12.07 0.09
N ASP A 63 13.31 -13.13 0.28
CA ASP A 63 12.82 -14.40 0.84
C ASP A 63 12.42 -14.27 2.31
N THR A 64 13.19 -13.57 3.13
CA THR A 64 12.84 -13.26 4.53
C THR A 64 11.53 -12.47 4.62
N LEU A 65 11.38 -11.42 3.81
CA LEU A 65 10.15 -10.62 3.75
C LEU A 65 8.95 -11.43 3.24
N ARG A 66 9.17 -12.28 2.23
CA ARG A 66 8.17 -13.20 1.70
C ARG A 66 7.69 -14.18 2.77
N GLN A 67 8.59 -14.76 3.54
CA GLN A 67 8.25 -15.69 4.62
C GLN A 67 7.47 -14.99 5.74
N ALA A 68 7.83 -13.74 6.04
CA ALA A 68 7.16 -12.91 7.04
C ALA A 68 5.74 -12.48 6.64
N THR A 69 5.40 -12.53 5.34
CA THR A 69 4.07 -12.17 4.80
C THR A 69 3.09 -13.35 4.86
N SER A 70 3.42 -14.39 5.61
CA SER A 70 2.56 -15.57 5.80
C SER A 70 1.42 -15.26 6.77
N VAL A 71 0.25 -15.84 6.52
CA VAL A 71 -0.91 -15.79 7.45
C VAL A 71 -0.59 -16.42 8.82
N LEU A 72 0.49 -17.19 8.91
CA LEU A 72 0.98 -17.79 10.16
C LEU A 72 1.93 -16.88 10.95
N ALA A 73 2.39 -15.78 10.37
CA ALA A 73 3.23 -14.81 11.06
C ALA A 73 2.39 -13.94 12.02
N GLY A 74 3.03 -13.42 13.06
CA GLY A 74 2.37 -12.52 14.01
C GLY A 74 2.01 -11.16 13.40
N PRO A 75 1.22 -10.34 14.11
CA PRO A 75 0.79 -9.03 13.62
C PRO A 75 1.95 -8.04 13.43
N VAL A 76 3.01 -8.14 14.24
CA VAL A 76 4.19 -7.27 14.14
C VAL A 76 5.01 -7.60 12.91
N GLU A 77 5.26 -8.89 12.66
CA GLU A 77 6.03 -9.38 11.52
C GLU A 77 5.32 -9.05 10.20
N ASN A 78 4.00 -9.27 10.15
CA ASN A 78 3.21 -8.92 8.96
C ASN A 78 3.21 -7.42 8.68
N ALA A 79 3.03 -6.58 9.72
CA ALA A 79 3.06 -5.13 9.55
C ALA A 79 4.46 -4.62 9.17
N PHE A 80 5.50 -5.23 9.70
CA PHE A 80 6.88 -4.92 9.36
C PHE A 80 7.22 -5.30 7.91
N ALA A 81 6.83 -6.49 7.47
CA ALA A 81 6.96 -6.90 6.07
C ALA A 81 6.21 -5.93 5.15
N ALA A 82 4.92 -5.69 5.44
CA ALA A 82 4.09 -4.74 4.68
C ALA A 82 4.69 -3.34 4.59
N SER A 83 5.54 -2.95 5.55
CA SER A 83 6.22 -1.65 5.58
C SER A 83 7.19 -1.40 4.42
N PHE A 84 7.63 -2.44 3.71
CA PHE A 84 8.51 -2.36 2.54
C PHE A 84 7.79 -2.61 1.21
N LEU A 85 6.52 -3.04 1.26
CA LEU A 85 5.72 -3.29 0.05
C LEU A 85 5.56 -2.06 -0.85
N PRO A 86 5.38 -0.81 -0.34
CA PRO A 86 5.20 0.32 -1.23
C PRO A 86 6.37 0.51 -2.21
N HIS A 87 7.60 0.34 -1.72
CA HIS A 87 8.80 0.42 -2.56
C HIS A 87 8.92 -0.79 -3.49
N ALA A 88 8.65 -2.00 -2.99
CA ALA A 88 8.67 -3.22 -3.81
C ALA A 88 7.66 -3.16 -4.98
N ILE A 89 6.43 -2.71 -4.70
CA ILE A 89 5.39 -2.49 -5.71
C ILE A 89 5.86 -1.46 -6.74
N ARG A 90 6.44 -0.33 -6.31
CA ARG A 90 6.97 0.70 -7.23
C ARG A 90 8.01 0.12 -8.19
N GLN A 91 8.98 -0.63 -7.67
CA GLN A 91 10.04 -1.24 -8.47
C GLN A 91 9.49 -2.30 -9.43
N MET A 92 8.50 -3.09 -8.98
CA MET A 92 7.85 -4.10 -9.81
C MET A 92 6.97 -3.47 -10.90
N MET A 93 6.25 -2.39 -10.61
CA MET A 93 5.50 -1.62 -11.63
C MET A 93 6.44 -1.06 -12.69
N HIS A 94 7.58 -0.48 -12.28
CA HIS A 94 8.58 0.00 -13.25
C HIS A 94 9.08 -1.13 -14.14
N SER A 95 9.44 -2.28 -13.55
CA SER A 95 9.89 -3.45 -14.31
C SER A 95 8.82 -3.91 -15.30
N VAL A 96 7.62 -4.20 -14.83
CA VAL A 96 6.51 -4.68 -15.68
C VAL A 96 6.19 -3.76 -16.87
N TYR A 97 6.18 -2.44 -16.65
CA TYR A 97 5.70 -1.48 -17.65
C TYR A 97 6.82 -0.91 -18.53
N HIS A 98 8.09 -1.01 -18.13
CA HIS A 98 9.20 -0.36 -18.83
C HIS A 98 10.41 -1.27 -19.11
N ASP A 99 10.65 -2.33 -18.32
CA ASP A 99 11.79 -3.24 -18.48
C ASP A 99 11.32 -4.70 -18.65
N ALA A 100 11.33 -5.22 -19.88
CA ALA A 100 11.06 -6.63 -20.12
C ALA A 100 12.29 -7.50 -19.77
N THR A 101 12.57 -7.75 -18.49
CA THR A 101 13.65 -8.66 -18.09
C THR A 101 13.34 -9.51 -16.85
N GLU A 102 13.77 -10.76 -16.91
CA GLU A 102 13.72 -11.81 -15.89
C GLU A 102 14.52 -11.47 -14.60
N SER A 103 15.12 -10.28 -14.47
CA SER A 103 16.11 -9.92 -13.43
C SER A 103 15.53 -9.47 -12.08
N LYS A 104 14.23 -9.67 -11.83
CA LYS A 104 13.57 -9.28 -10.57
C LYS A 104 12.64 -10.36 -9.97
N VAL A 105 12.83 -11.62 -10.34
CA VAL A 105 12.01 -12.76 -9.86
C VAL A 105 11.81 -12.79 -8.33
N PRO A 106 12.83 -12.56 -7.47
CA PRO A 106 12.62 -12.55 -6.02
C PRO A 106 11.62 -11.48 -5.55
N LEU A 107 11.66 -10.30 -6.16
CA LEU A 107 10.75 -9.20 -5.83
C LEU A 107 9.32 -9.51 -6.27
N HIS A 108 9.15 -10.13 -7.45
CA HIS A 108 7.86 -10.62 -7.90
C HIS A 108 7.26 -11.63 -6.92
N LYS A 109 8.05 -12.62 -6.47
CA LYS A 109 7.61 -13.61 -5.48
C LYS A 109 7.15 -12.96 -4.18
N TYR A 110 7.83 -11.91 -3.74
CA TYR A 110 7.45 -11.17 -2.54
C TYR A 110 6.11 -10.42 -2.70
N VAL A 111 5.94 -9.65 -3.78
CA VAL A 111 4.69 -8.91 -4.06
C VAL A 111 3.51 -9.86 -4.27
N ILE A 112 3.72 -11.00 -4.95
CA ILE A 112 2.73 -12.06 -5.13
C ILE A 112 2.33 -12.69 -3.79
N ALA A 113 3.29 -12.94 -2.90
CA ALA A 113 2.99 -13.45 -1.57
C ALA A 113 2.11 -12.49 -0.77
N ALA A 114 2.36 -11.18 -0.82
CA ALA A 114 1.53 -10.17 -0.19
C ALA A 114 0.10 -10.15 -0.74
N ASN A 115 -0.06 -10.21 -2.06
CA ASN A 115 -1.37 -10.33 -2.69
C ASN A 115 -2.10 -11.61 -2.24
N ASN A 116 -1.41 -12.75 -2.23
CA ASN A 116 -2.04 -14.03 -1.88
C ASN A 116 -2.41 -14.09 -0.39
N ALA A 117 -1.60 -13.49 0.48
CA ALA A 117 -1.91 -13.38 1.91
C ALA A 117 -3.20 -12.59 2.13
N ILE A 118 -3.37 -11.43 1.47
CA ILE A 118 -4.60 -10.64 1.61
C ILE A 118 -5.79 -11.34 0.94
N THR A 119 -5.59 -12.00 -0.21
CA THR A 119 -6.63 -12.81 -0.87
C THR A 119 -7.21 -13.84 0.09
N LYS A 120 -6.34 -14.56 0.79
CA LYS A 120 -6.75 -15.56 1.77
C LYS A 120 -7.54 -14.94 2.94
N ILE A 121 -7.17 -13.74 3.39
CA ILE A 121 -7.95 -13.01 4.41
C ILE A 121 -9.35 -12.62 3.89
N PHE A 122 -9.46 -12.22 2.63
CA PHE A 122 -10.75 -11.99 1.96
C PHE A 122 -11.58 -13.28 1.86
N GLU A 123 -11.00 -14.39 1.44
CA GLU A 123 -11.67 -15.69 1.35
C GLU A 123 -12.17 -16.20 2.71
N LEU A 124 -11.47 -15.87 3.80
CA LEU A 124 -11.88 -16.20 5.16
C LEU A 124 -13.07 -15.35 5.66
N GLY A 125 -13.62 -14.46 4.84
CA GLY A 125 -14.79 -13.63 5.20
C GLY A 125 -14.48 -12.51 6.19
N VAL A 126 -13.20 -12.20 6.45
CA VAL A 126 -12.79 -11.13 7.37
C VAL A 126 -13.28 -9.75 6.88
N PHE A 127 -13.47 -9.61 5.58
CA PHE A 127 -14.04 -8.43 4.95
C PHE A 127 -15.49 -8.66 4.49
N ALA A 128 -16.25 -9.60 5.06
CA ALA A 128 -17.68 -9.67 4.82
C ALA A 128 -18.37 -8.56 5.64
N ASP A 129 -18.31 -7.32 5.14
CA ASP A 129 -19.07 -6.23 5.76
C ASP A 129 -20.52 -6.34 5.28
N GLU A 130 -21.42 -6.64 6.20
CA GLU A 130 -22.85 -6.47 6.00
C GLU A 130 -23.16 -4.97 5.99
N PHE A 131 -23.96 -4.50 5.04
CA PHE A 131 -24.43 -3.13 5.09
C PHE A 131 -25.32 -2.96 6.34
N PRO A 132 -25.05 -1.97 7.21
CA PRO A 132 -25.88 -1.75 8.38
C PRO A 132 -27.29 -1.38 7.94
N ASP A 133 -28.29 -2.13 8.41
CA ASP A 133 -29.70 -1.87 8.13
C ASP A 133 -30.32 -1.10 9.29
N LEU A 134 -30.81 0.12 9.00
CA LEU A 134 -31.49 0.96 9.98
C LEU A 134 -32.85 0.41 10.41
N ASP A 135 -33.41 -0.56 9.68
CA ASP A 135 -34.63 -1.29 10.08
C ASP A 135 -34.33 -2.48 10.98
N LEU A 136 -33.06 -2.85 11.13
CA LEU A 136 -32.61 -3.82 12.11
C LEU A 136 -32.12 -3.12 13.38
N SER A 137 -32.35 -3.79 14.50
CA SER A 137 -31.74 -3.40 15.77
C SER A 137 -30.22 -3.57 15.67
N SER A 138 -29.50 -2.58 16.19
CA SER A 138 -28.04 -2.61 16.33
C SER A 138 -27.65 -2.10 17.71
N ASP A 139 -26.38 -2.26 18.07
CA ASP A 139 -25.81 -1.75 19.33
C ASP A 139 -26.01 -0.23 19.52
N TYR A 140 -26.28 0.50 18.43
CA TYR A 140 -26.39 1.95 18.43
C TYR A 140 -27.83 2.47 18.20
N HIS A 141 -28.77 1.63 17.75
CA HIS A 141 -30.12 2.07 17.41
C HIS A 141 -31.15 0.92 17.43
N ASN A 142 -32.36 1.24 17.88
CA ASN A 142 -33.54 0.36 17.81
C ASN A 142 -34.66 1.03 16.99
N PRO A 143 -34.98 0.53 15.79
CA PRO A 143 -36.00 1.14 14.94
C PRO A 143 -37.39 1.05 15.58
N LYS A 144 -38.11 2.17 15.54
CA LYS A 144 -39.53 2.19 15.94
C LYS A 144 -40.39 1.61 14.81
N PRO A 145 -41.42 0.79 15.13
CA PRO A 145 -42.29 0.16 14.13
C PRO A 145 -42.96 1.11 13.13
N SER A 146 -43.12 2.38 13.49
CA SER A 146 -43.77 3.42 12.67
C SER A 146 -42.94 3.94 11.49
N HIS A 147 -41.67 3.58 11.37
CA HIS A 147 -40.76 4.08 10.32
C HIS A 147 -40.46 3.09 9.19
N ALA A 148 -40.99 1.86 9.26
CA ALA A 148 -40.75 0.77 8.30
C ALA A 148 -41.32 0.99 6.88
N GLY A 149 -41.88 2.17 6.57
CA GLY A 149 -42.58 2.45 5.30
C GLY A 149 -41.93 3.46 4.37
N ALA A 150 -40.84 4.12 4.76
CA ALA A 150 -40.18 5.15 3.95
C ALA A 150 -39.02 4.57 3.12
N SER A 151 -39.29 3.55 2.30
CA SER A 151 -38.22 2.87 1.55
C SER A 151 -37.83 3.66 0.28
N LEU A 152 -36.70 4.38 0.36
CA LEU A 152 -35.75 4.39 -0.76
C LEU A 152 -35.43 2.92 -1.07
N ARG A 153 -35.39 2.53 -2.36
CA ARG A 153 -35.11 1.14 -2.79
C ARG A 153 -33.90 0.59 -2.01
N LYS A 154 -34.16 -0.28 -1.04
CA LYS A 154 -33.12 -0.97 -0.26
C LYS A 154 -32.55 -2.09 -1.12
N GLN A 155 -31.23 -2.24 -1.09
CA GLN A 155 -30.58 -3.48 -1.51
C GLN A 155 -30.64 -4.42 -0.32
N ASP A 156 -31.73 -5.17 -0.21
CA ASP A 156 -31.88 -6.18 0.84
C ASP A 156 -30.81 -7.26 0.68
N GLY A 157 -30.04 -7.50 1.73
CA GLY A 157 -29.29 -8.75 1.93
C GLY A 157 -28.19 -9.09 0.93
N PHE A 158 -27.81 -8.19 0.02
CA PHE A 158 -26.61 -8.40 -0.79
C PHE A 158 -25.39 -8.02 0.05
N ALA A 159 -24.59 -9.03 0.40
CA ALA A 159 -23.18 -8.81 0.69
C ALA A 159 -22.63 -7.89 -0.40
N ALA A 160 -21.86 -6.87 -0.02
CA ALA A 160 -21.29 -5.86 -0.91
C ALA A 160 -20.23 -6.42 -1.88
N GLU A 161 -20.45 -7.60 -2.47
CA GLU A 161 -19.52 -8.30 -3.36
C GLU A 161 -19.15 -7.43 -4.56
N GLY A 162 -20.06 -6.56 -5.02
CA GLY A 162 -19.85 -5.69 -6.17
C GLY A 162 -18.93 -4.47 -5.94
N ASN A 163 -18.53 -4.17 -4.69
CA ASN A 163 -17.80 -2.92 -4.39
C ASN A 163 -16.39 -3.09 -3.84
N LYS A 164 -15.99 -4.32 -3.46
CA LYS A 164 -14.64 -4.61 -3.00
C LYS A 164 -13.81 -5.07 -4.20
N ALA A 165 -12.63 -4.49 -4.37
CA ALA A 165 -11.66 -5.07 -5.29
C ALA A 165 -11.18 -6.37 -4.66
N VAL A 166 -11.81 -7.50 -5.00
CA VAL A 166 -11.44 -8.81 -4.49
C VAL A 166 -10.08 -9.18 -5.11
N PRO A 167 -9.01 -9.27 -4.33
CA PRO A 167 -7.72 -9.70 -4.85
C PRO A 167 -7.86 -11.15 -5.36
N ARG A 168 -7.25 -11.46 -6.50
CA ARG A 168 -7.20 -12.83 -7.03
C ARG A 168 -5.89 -13.46 -6.63
N ALA A 169 -5.88 -14.75 -6.30
CA ALA A 169 -4.64 -15.47 -6.04
C ALA A 169 -3.82 -15.64 -7.33
N PHE A 170 -2.51 -15.41 -7.27
CA PHE A 170 -1.58 -15.60 -8.37
C PHE A 170 -0.68 -16.81 -8.09
N SER A 171 -0.55 -17.72 -9.06
CA SER A 171 0.24 -18.96 -8.95
C SER A 171 1.53 -18.96 -9.79
N GLY A 172 1.90 -17.85 -10.42
CA GLY A 172 3.08 -17.71 -11.28
C GLY A 172 4.33 -17.15 -10.58
N GLN A 173 5.52 -17.44 -11.11
CA GLN A 173 6.79 -16.86 -10.65
C GLN A 173 7.07 -15.46 -11.21
N ALA A 174 6.43 -15.11 -12.34
CA ALA A 174 6.50 -13.81 -12.99
C ALA A 174 5.08 -13.34 -13.33
N ALA A 175 4.88 -12.03 -13.31
CA ALA A 175 3.57 -11.41 -13.50
C ALA A 175 3.50 -10.82 -14.91
N ASN A 176 2.65 -11.38 -15.77
CA ASN A 176 2.52 -10.93 -17.16
C ASN A 176 1.68 -9.65 -17.25
N SER A 177 2.05 -8.72 -18.15
CA SER A 177 1.46 -7.38 -18.29
C SER A 177 -0.08 -7.33 -18.30
N SER A 178 -0.76 -8.38 -18.77
CA SER A 178 -2.21 -8.47 -18.83
C SER A 178 -2.92 -8.66 -17.47
N VAL A 179 -2.22 -9.02 -16.39
CA VAL A 179 -2.82 -9.34 -15.07
C VAL A 179 -2.23 -8.51 -13.92
N ASN A 180 -1.38 -7.53 -14.23
CA ASN A 180 -0.54 -6.88 -13.24
C ASN A 180 -1.27 -5.81 -12.41
N SER A 181 -2.32 -5.19 -12.95
CA SER A 181 -3.12 -4.21 -12.21
C SER A 181 -3.79 -4.83 -10.97
N ASP A 182 -4.39 -6.01 -11.11
CA ASP A 182 -5.03 -6.73 -9.99
C ASP A 182 -4.00 -7.17 -8.93
N LEU A 183 -2.81 -7.59 -9.36
CA LEU A 183 -1.72 -7.94 -8.45
C LEU A 183 -1.31 -6.73 -7.59
N PHE A 184 -1.12 -5.56 -8.21
CA PHE A 184 -0.75 -4.35 -7.47
C PHE A 184 -1.87 -3.85 -6.57
N VAL A 185 -3.13 -3.97 -7.00
CA VAL A 185 -4.31 -3.68 -6.16
C VAL A 185 -4.32 -4.57 -4.92
N GLY A 186 -4.10 -5.88 -5.07
CA GLY A 186 -4.05 -6.79 -3.92
C GLY A 186 -2.84 -6.57 -3.03
N ALA A 187 -1.64 -6.39 -3.60
CA ALA A 187 -0.45 -6.08 -2.80
C ALA A 187 -0.58 -4.75 -2.03
N LEU A 188 -1.18 -3.72 -2.62
CA LEU A 188 -1.47 -2.47 -1.92
C LEU A 188 -2.60 -2.63 -0.89
N SER A 189 -3.55 -3.54 -1.12
CA SER A 189 -4.57 -3.88 -0.11
C SER A 189 -3.96 -4.55 1.12
N ASN A 190 -2.88 -5.31 0.96
CA ASN A 190 -2.09 -5.84 2.09
C ASN A 190 -1.46 -4.69 2.90
N VAL A 191 -0.92 -3.66 2.23
CA VAL A 191 -0.45 -2.43 2.89
C VAL A 191 -1.58 -1.76 3.67
N VAL A 192 -2.76 -1.59 3.07
CA VAL A 192 -3.93 -1.00 3.74
C VAL A 192 -4.31 -1.79 4.99
N TYR A 193 -4.33 -3.12 4.90
CA TYR A 193 -4.70 -3.98 6.03
C TYR A 193 -3.76 -3.83 7.23
N HIS A 194 -2.46 -3.62 6.98
CA HIS A 194 -1.45 -3.48 8.02
C HIS A 194 -1.02 -2.04 8.33
N ILE A 195 -1.59 -1.03 7.66
CA ILE A 195 -1.14 0.37 7.71
C ILE A 195 -1.09 0.96 9.13
N ARG A 196 -1.95 0.46 10.02
CA ARG A 196 -2.00 0.89 11.42
C ARG A 196 -0.79 0.43 12.24
N GLY A 197 -0.22 -0.73 11.92
CA GLY A 197 0.97 -1.26 12.57
C GLY A 197 2.29 -0.73 11.98
N MET A 198 2.21 0.04 10.89
CA MET A 198 3.37 0.56 10.19
C MET A 198 3.89 1.88 10.81
N GLY A 199 5.20 2.08 10.73
CA GLY A 199 5.86 3.30 11.20
C GLY A 199 5.78 4.48 10.21
N THR A 200 6.33 5.62 10.63
CA THR A 200 6.25 6.88 9.87
C THR A 200 7.03 6.80 8.56
N GLY A 201 8.18 6.13 8.54
CA GLY A 201 8.95 5.93 7.31
C GLY A 201 8.14 5.19 6.26
N ALA A 202 7.46 4.13 6.68
CA ALA A 202 6.64 3.32 5.79
C ALA A 202 5.35 4.03 5.34
N HIS A 203 4.77 4.89 6.17
CA HIS A 203 3.67 5.76 5.75
C HIS A 203 4.11 6.73 4.65
N LEU A 204 5.31 7.29 4.74
CA LEU A 204 5.88 8.11 3.66
C LEU A 204 6.10 7.30 2.39
N ASP A 205 6.59 6.06 2.50
CA ASP A 205 6.75 5.16 1.35
C ASP A 205 5.40 4.83 0.69
N ALA A 206 4.34 4.62 1.47
CA ALA A 206 2.99 4.39 0.97
C ALA A 206 2.43 5.61 0.21
N VAL A 207 2.64 6.83 0.72
CA VAL A 207 2.27 8.06 0.01
C VAL A 207 3.12 8.24 -1.25
N ALA A 208 4.42 7.95 -1.18
CA ALA A 208 5.31 8.04 -2.32
C ALA A 208 4.92 7.07 -3.44
N LEU A 209 4.48 5.85 -3.13
CA LEU A 209 3.91 4.93 -4.11
C LEU A 209 2.64 5.52 -4.75
N CYS A 210 1.71 6.06 -3.95
CA CYS A 210 0.49 6.68 -4.50
C CYS A 210 0.85 7.82 -5.47
N LEU A 211 1.75 8.71 -5.08
CA LEU A 211 2.23 9.81 -5.94
C LEU A 211 2.90 9.29 -7.22
N HIS A 212 3.72 8.23 -7.10
CA HIS A 212 4.36 7.59 -8.25
C HIS A 212 3.32 7.08 -9.25
N VAL A 213 2.31 6.32 -8.78
CA VAL A 213 1.25 5.79 -9.64
C VAL A 213 0.45 6.90 -10.33
N LEU A 214 0.12 7.96 -9.57
CA LEU A 214 -0.70 9.07 -10.04
C LEU A 214 0.01 9.93 -11.08
N CYS A 215 1.31 10.15 -10.92
CA CYS A 215 2.03 11.15 -11.70
C CYS A 215 2.80 10.55 -12.88
N GLN A 216 3.20 9.28 -12.82
CA GLN A 216 4.02 8.64 -13.85
C GLN A 216 3.49 8.88 -15.27
N GLY A 217 4.36 9.42 -16.13
CA GLY A 217 4.11 9.64 -17.55
C GLY A 217 3.23 10.85 -17.85
N ILE A 218 2.99 11.72 -16.85
CA ILE A 218 2.22 12.96 -17.00
C ILE A 218 3.05 14.13 -16.45
N LYS A 219 3.78 14.79 -17.35
CA LYS A 219 4.76 15.86 -17.01
C LYS A 219 4.19 16.96 -16.12
N SER A 220 2.94 17.37 -16.34
CA SER A 220 2.29 18.41 -15.53
C SER A 220 2.09 17.99 -14.07
N LEU A 221 1.78 16.72 -13.82
CA LEU A 221 1.62 16.18 -12.47
C LEU A 221 2.96 15.92 -11.81
N GLU A 222 3.93 15.37 -12.55
CA GLU A 222 5.30 15.14 -12.06
C GLU A 222 5.94 16.44 -11.56
N TYR A 223 5.79 17.53 -12.32
CA TYR A 223 6.25 18.86 -11.92
C TYR A 223 5.57 19.33 -10.62
N LYS A 224 4.24 19.16 -10.51
CA LYS A 224 3.50 19.54 -9.29
C LYS A 224 3.97 18.76 -8.07
N VAL A 225 4.30 17.47 -8.20
CA VAL A 225 4.88 16.69 -7.10
C VAL A 225 6.22 17.23 -6.65
N GLN A 226 7.13 17.54 -7.58
CA GLN A 226 8.45 18.09 -7.25
C GLN A 226 8.34 19.41 -6.47
N VAL A 227 7.37 20.26 -6.84
CA VAL A 227 7.10 21.52 -6.15
C VAL A 227 6.46 21.30 -4.78
N ALA A 228 5.46 20.43 -4.69
CA ALA A 228 4.68 20.19 -3.46
C ALA A 228 5.43 19.33 -2.43
N VAL A 229 6.27 18.42 -2.90
CA VAL A 229 7.02 17.46 -2.10
C VAL A 229 8.49 17.63 -2.44
N ARG A 230 9.10 18.71 -1.93
CA ARG A 230 10.51 19.10 -2.14
C ARG A 230 11.55 18.00 -1.89
N GLU A 231 11.16 16.88 -1.27
CA GLU A 231 12.00 15.72 -0.93
C GLU A 231 11.56 14.41 -1.59
N ALA A 232 10.45 14.38 -2.34
CA ALA A 232 10.10 13.18 -3.07
C ALA A 232 11.11 13.06 -4.21
N GLN A 233 12.00 12.07 -4.10
CA GLN A 233 12.86 11.62 -5.19
C GLN A 233 11.97 10.98 -6.29
N VAL A 234 11.15 11.80 -6.94
CA VAL A 234 10.52 11.49 -8.21
C VAL A 234 11.55 11.86 -9.27
N THR A 235 12.42 10.91 -9.53
CA THR A 235 13.29 10.94 -10.71
C THR A 235 12.39 10.86 -11.94
N VAL A 236 12.11 12.03 -12.53
CA VAL A 236 11.44 12.15 -13.83
C VAL A 236 12.40 11.57 -14.87
N ARG A 237 12.13 10.36 -15.34
CA ARG A 237 12.81 9.80 -16.52
C ARG A 237 12.10 10.35 -17.76
N GLU A 238 12.86 10.85 -18.73
CA GLU A 238 12.37 11.64 -19.86
C GLU A 238 11.38 10.89 -20.79
N GLU A 239 11.26 9.56 -20.65
CA GLU A 239 10.38 8.70 -21.46
C GLU A 239 9.60 7.67 -20.62
N ALA A 240 9.00 8.10 -19.50
CA ALA A 240 8.11 7.25 -18.72
C ALA A 240 6.74 7.05 -19.40
N SER A 241 6.35 5.81 -19.73
CA SER A 241 4.98 5.51 -20.14
C SER A 241 4.00 5.69 -18.97
N ARG A 242 2.80 6.19 -19.27
CA ARG A 242 1.72 6.33 -18.27
C ARG A 242 1.25 4.95 -17.82
N TYR A 243 1.15 4.73 -16.50
CA TYR A 243 0.49 3.54 -15.97
C TYR A 243 -1.02 3.60 -16.19
N GLU A 244 -1.64 2.48 -16.54
CA GLU A 244 -3.09 2.36 -16.50
C GLU A 244 -3.55 2.26 -15.03
N VAL A 245 -4.41 3.19 -14.60
CA VAL A 245 -4.93 3.24 -13.22
C VAL A 245 -6.41 2.86 -13.24
N THR A 246 -6.69 1.64 -12.79
CA THR A 246 -8.06 1.13 -12.71
C THR A 246 -8.85 1.80 -11.56
N SER A 247 -10.18 1.76 -11.62
CA SER A 247 -11.02 2.24 -10.52
C SER A 247 -10.73 1.52 -9.19
N SER A 248 -10.33 0.26 -9.23
CA SER A 248 -9.90 -0.51 -8.05
C SER A 248 -8.62 0.05 -7.44
N MET A 249 -7.65 0.45 -8.27
CA MET A 249 -6.43 1.10 -7.78
C MET A 249 -6.74 2.44 -7.11
N TYR A 250 -7.64 3.25 -7.68
CA TYR A 250 -8.12 4.47 -7.02
C TYR A 250 -8.77 4.19 -5.66
N LYS A 251 -9.60 3.14 -5.55
CA LYS A 251 -10.21 2.74 -4.27
C LYS A 251 -9.15 2.38 -3.23
N VAL A 252 -8.18 1.53 -3.56
CA VAL A 252 -7.16 1.11 -2.58
C VAL A 252 -6.23 2.26 -2.19
N MET A 253 -5.78 3.09 -3.14
CA MET A 253 -5.02 4.31 -2.83
C MET A 253 -5.81 5.25 -1.92
N SER A 254 -7.13 5.34 -2.10
CA SER A 254 -7.97 6.18 -1.23
C SER A 254 -8.03 5.70 0.22
N HIS A 255 -7.95 4.39 0.46
CA HIS A 255 -7.91 3.84 1.81
C HIS A 255 -6.58 4.19 2.48
N VAL A 256 -5.46 4.09 1.75
CA VAL A 256 -4.14 4.54 2.22
C VAL A 256 -4.19 6.02 2.59
N LEU A 257 -4.59 6.87 1.65
CA LEU A 257 -4.57 8.33 1.85
C LEU A 257 -5.57 8.78 2.92
N GLY A 258 -6.78 8.21 2.92
CA GLY A 258 -7.82 8.51 3.92
C GLY A 258 -7.36 8.17 5.35
N TYR A 259 -6.78 6.98 5.54
CA TYR A 259 -6.20 6.60 6.83
C TYR A 259 -5.10 7.59 7.26
N LEU A 260 -4.16 7.90 6.38
CA LEU A 260 -3.03 8.77 6.71
C LEU A 260 -3.45 10.22 6.98
N LEU A 261 -4.50 10.73 6.32
CA LEU A 261 -5.06 12.04 6.60
C LEU A 261 -5.67 12.13 8.01
N GLN A 262 -6.39 11.09 8.43
CA GLN A 262 -7.08 11.09 9.73
C GLN A 262 -6.14 10.70 10.88
N GLU A 263 -5.44 9.58 10.73
CA GLU A 263 -4.79 8.88 11.85
C GLU A 263 -3.28 9.15 11.96
N SER A 264 -2.63 9.66 10.91
CA SER A 264 -1.18 9.87 10.98
C SER A 264 -0.81 10.99 11.97
N LYS A 265 0.12 10.69 12.87
CA LYS A 265 0.67 11.67 13.83
C LYS A 265 1.71 12.60 13.21
N SER A 266 2.26 12.24 12.05
CA SER A 266 3.31 13.00 11.37
C SER A 266 2.71 14.08 10.47
N ALA A 267 2.92 15.35 10.82
CA ALA A 267 2.48 16.48 9.99
C ALA A 267 3.03 16.41 8.56
N LYS A 268 4.25 15.87 8.39
CA LYS A 268 4.87 15.64 7.08
C LYS A 268 4.10 14.60 6.26
N VAL A 269 3.72 13.47 6.85
CA VAL A 269 2.91 12.43 6.19
C VAL A 269 1.57 13.01 5.76
N VAL A 270 0.89 13.74 6.66
CA VAL A 270 -0.41 14.36 6.39
C VAL A 270 -0.31 15.36 5.23
N ALA A 271 0.71 16.22 5.22
CA ALA A 271 0.92 17.19 4.15
C ALA A 271 1.12 16.51 2.79
N GLN A 272 1.95 15.45 2.73
CA GLN A 272 2.16 14.70 1.49
C GLN A 272 0.90 13.93 1.07
N ALA A 273 0.15 13.35 2.02
CA ALA A 273 -1.11 12.69 1.72
C ALA A 273 -2.16 13.66 1.15
N ARG A 274 -2.21 14.90 1.65
CA ARG A 274 -3.07 15.96 1.08
C ARG A 274 -2.66 16.30 -0.35
N ALA A 275 -1.37 16.45 -0.62
CA ALA A 275 -0.87 16.69 -1.97
C ALA A 275 -1.23 15.52 -2.91
N ALA A 276 -1.09 14.28 -2.44
CA ALA A 276 -1.48 13.09 -3.18
C ALA A 276 -2.99 13.07 -3.49
N CYS A 277 -3.86 13.50 -2.57
CA CYS A 277 -5.31 13.57 -2.82
C CYS A 277 -5.67 14.59 -3.91
N LEU A 278 -5.00 15.74 -3.94
CA LEU A 278 -5.20 16.75 -4.99
C LEU A 278 -4.76 16.21 -6.35
N LEU A 279 -3.60 15.57 -6.41
CA LEU A 279 -3.09 14.97 -7.64
C LEU A 279 -3.89 13.75 -8.09
N MET A 280 -4.46 12.99 -7.15
CA MET A 280 -5.38 11.90 -7.43
C MET A 280 -6.62 12.39 -8.16
N ARG A 281 -7.14 13.56 -7.77
CA ARG A 281 -8.26 14.20 -8.46
C ARG A 281 -7.90 14.61 -9.86
N GLU A 282 -6.81 15.36 -10.04
CA GLU A 282 -6.37 15.80 -11.36
C GLU A 282 -6.08 14.61 -12.29
N ARG A 283 -5.46 13.55 -11.75
CA ARG A 283 -5.22 12.32 -12.50
C ARG A 283 -6.53 11.64 -12.91
N ALA A 284 -7.52 11.58 -12.03
CA ALA A 284 -8.84 11.03 -12.34
C ALA A 284 -9.60 11.86 -13.40
N GLU A 285 -9.39 13.18 -13.45
CA GLU A 285 -9.93 14.05 -14.51
C GLU A 285 -9.29 13.70 -15.86
N ILE A 286 -7.96 13.51 -15.90
CA ILE A 286 -7.23 13.11 -17.13
C ILE A 286 -7.59 11.68 -17.57
N ASP A 287 -7.82 10.77 -16.61
CA ASP A 287 -8.26 9.39 -16.86
C ASP A 287 -9.76 9.31 -17.23
N MET A 288 -10.53 10.40 -17.05
CA MET A 288 -12.00 10.40 -17.09
C MET A 288 -12.64 9.31 -16.20
N ASN A 289 -12.01 9.02 -15.05
CA ASN A 289 -12.42 7.95 -14.14
C ASN A 289 -13.40 8.46 -13.08
N SER A 290 -14.68 8.18 -13.25
CA SER A 290 -15.75 8.66 -12.35
C SER A 290 -15.59 8.25 -10.89
N VAL A 291 -15.11 7.01 -10.64
CA VAL A 291 -14.85 6.50 -9.29
C VAL A 291 -13.69 7.28 -8.65
N GLY A 292 -12.60 7.48 -9.40
CA GLY A 292 -11.47 8.28 -8.95
C GLY A 292 -11.87 9.72 -8.62
N LEU A 293 -12.69 10.36 -9.46
CA LEU A 293 -13.20 11.72 -9.25
C LEU A 293 -14.05 11.82 -7.99
N MET A 294 -15.00 10.91 -7.82
CA MET A 294 -15.90 10.90 -6.67
C MET A 294 -15.11 10.76 -5.36
N ILE A 295 -14.21 9.78 -5.28
CA ILE A 295 -13.46 9.48 -4.06
C ILE A 295 -12.46 10.60 -3.73
N SER A 296 -11.69 11.06 -4.71
CA SER A 296 -10.72 12.15 -4.51
C SER A 296 -11.40 13.47 -4.10
N SER A 297 -12.61 13.75 -4.60
CA SER A 297 -13.41 14.91 -4.15
C SER A 297 -13.80 14.81 -2.67
N GLN A 298 -14.11 13.61 -2.17
CA GLN A 298 -14.40 13.39 -0.76
C GLN A 298 -13.12 13.52 0.10
N LEU A 299 -12.01 12.94 -0.34
CA LEU A 299 -10.74 13.03 0.39
C LEU A 299 -10.23 14.47 0.51
N THR A 300 -10.35 15.26 -0.56
CA THR A 300 -9.89 16.65 -0.59
C THR A 300 -10.75 17.59 0.26
N SER A 301 -12.03 17.26 0.49
CA SER A 301 -12.94 18.02 1.35
C SER A 301 -12.92 17.56 2.82
N MET A 302 -12.17 16.50 3.12
CA MET A 302 -12.13 15.89 4.45
C MET A 302 -11.40 16.79 5.48
N LYS A 303 -12.10 17.14 6.55
CA LYS A 303 -11.53 17.77 7.75
C LYS A 303 -11.00 16.68 8.69
N ARG A 304 -9.95 16.95 9.47
CA ARG A 304 -9.53 15.99 10.50
C ARG A 304 -10.55 16.02 11.62
N CYS A 305 -10.83 14.86 12.20
CA CYS A 305 -11.75 14.76 13.34
C CYS A 305 -11.30 15.61 14.54
N ASN A 306 -9.99 15.85 14.68
CA ASN A 306 -9.39 16.60 15.79
C ASN A 306 -9.20 18.10 15.51
N ASP A 307 -9.66 18.62 14.37
CA ASP A 307 -9.62 20.06 14.06
C ASP A 307 -10.88 20.80 14.58
N SER A 308 -11.57 20.22 15.57
CA SER A 308 -12.80 20.73 16.20
C SER A 308 -12.53 21.52 17.48
#